data_AF-A0A942W2Y4-F1
#
_entry.id   AF-A0A942W2Y4-F1
#
_cell.length_a   1.000
_cell.length_b   1.000
_cell.length_c   1.000
_cell.angle_alpha   90.00
_cell.angle_beta   90.00
_cell.angle_gamma   90.00
#
_symmetry.space_group_name_H-M   'P 1'
#
loop_
_entity.id
_entity.type
_entity.pdbx_description
1 polymer ?
#
loop_
_entity_poly.entity_id
_entity_poly.type
_entity_poly.pdbx_seq_one_letter_code
_entity_poly.pdbx_strand_id
1 'polypeptide(L)'
;PVTVIDIANNGNLDGFTSTDIGNVKASGGDYYDSTSNTLVSTGAGHIGILNTSSNQAPDAFHFNYKEISGNFTFTAKIDNLAKLDYMQQSGLMVRKSLDPSSEFYMSSLTYIKGEDYEGIKDITGDSVKAKNIRTMVRTADGNSVQYTNNMLGVPVVRVDLTPNHGWARIARNGNTITLSASLDGVKWYTMDTYKTTLPSTVYVGFATDAAQDTTSIVKYNGTLFSNIELSNGNSGKGDANCDGKVDITDVQKVLNYVLSPETTNMTSEEIENSNVTGNNKITSVDVTEILQKVLDSSYEFKTK
;
A
#
# COMPACT_ATOMS: atom_id res chain seq x y z
N PRO A 1 1.99 -19.52 -21.84
CA PRO A 1 3.35 -18.96 -21.65
C PRO A 1 3.88 -19.33 -20.27
N VAL A 2 4.97 -20.09 -20.20
CA VAL A 2 5.70 -20.31 -18.96
C VAL A 2 6.57 -19.08 -18.74
N THR A 3 6.27 -18.28 -17.72
CA THR A 3 7.16 -17.19 -17.31
C THR A 3 8.36 -17.83 -16.62
N VAL A 4 9.48 -17.90 -17.33
CA VAL A 4 10.77 -18.27 -16.73
C VAL A 4 11.30 -17.02 -16.06
N ILE A 5 11.30 -17.02 -14.73
CA ILE A 5 11.89 -15.95 -13.93
C ILE A 5 13.40 -16.21 -13.90
N ASP A 6 14.16 -15.38 -14.60
CA ASP A 6 15.61 -15.38 -14.47
C ASP A 6 15.98 -14.68 -13.17
N ILE A 7 16.37 -15.48 -12.17
CA ILE A 7 16.72 -15.05 -10.80
C ILE A 7 17.97 -14.15 -10.82
N ALA A 8 18.67 -14.02 -11.96
CA ALA A 8 19.85 -13.17 -12.11
C ALA A 8 19.54 -11.69 -12.38
N ASN A 9 18.30 -11.32 -12.74
CA ASN A 9 17.89 -9.93 -12.96
C ASN A 9 16.95 -9.43 -11.87
N ASN A 10 17.53 -8.99 -10.75
CA ASN A 10 16.84 -8.34 -9.63
C ASN A 10 16.44 -6.90 -9.98
N GLY A 11 15.58 -6.73 -10.99
CA GLY A 11 15.02 -5.42 -11.32
C GLY A 11 13.97 -5.02 -10.28
N ASN A 12 14.11 -3.84 -9.70
CA ASN A 12 13.10 -3.28 -8.80
C ASN A 12 12.24 -2.24 -9.53
N LEU A 13 11.02 -2.02 -9.05
CA LEU A 13 10.23 -0.85 -9.42
C LEU A 13 11.03 0.42 -9.05
N ASP A 14 10.96 1.46 -9.89
CA ASP A 14 11.78 2.66 -9.69
C ASP A 14 11.51 3.33 -8.33
N GLY A 15 12.60 3.59 -7.59
CA GLY A 15 12.56 4.13 -6.23
C GLY A 15 12.13 3.14 -5.15
N PHE A 16 11.90 1.86 -5.46
CA PHE A 16 11.64 0.81 -4.48
C PHE A 16 12.92 0.06 -4.10
N THR A 17 12.94 -0.46 -2.88
CA THR A 17 14.00 -1.27 -2.28
C THR A 17 13.41 -2.58 -1.77
N SER A 18 14.14 -3.68 -1.90
CA SER A 18 13.72 -5.00 -1.43
C SER A 18 14.46 -5.38 -0.15
N THR A 19 13.73 -5.93 0.82
CA THR A 19 14.33 -6.52 2.01
C THR A 19 13.44 -7.62 2.58
N ASP A 20 14.05 -8.58 3.27
CA ASP A 20 13.29 -9.50 4.11
C ASP A 20 13.11 -8.87 5.50
N ILE A 21 11.87 -8.77 5.94
CA ILE A 21 11.53 -8.38 7.32
C ILE A 21 11.66 -9.61 8.19
N GLY A 22 12.32 -9.45 9.35
CA GLY A 22 12.44 -10.50 10.35
C GLY A 22 13.27 -11.70 9.89
N ASN A 23 13.01 -12.85 10.50
CA ASN A 23 13.78 -14.06 10.25
C ASN A 23 13.07 -14.99 9.25
N VAL A 24 13.36 -14.80 7.97
CA VAL A 24 12.85 -15.67 6.90
C VAL A 24 13.74 -16.91 6.72
N LYS A 25 13.12 -18.07 6.48
CA LYS A 25 13.86 -19.34 6.26
C LYS A 25 14.44 -19.47 4.83
N ALA A 26 13.99 -18.64 3.92
CA ALA A 26 14.53 -18.47 2.57
C ALA A 26 14.35 -17.00 2.19
N SER A 27 15.39 -16.40 1.61
CA SER A 27 15.32 -15.01 1.17
C SER A 27 14.33 -14.86 0.03
N GLY A 28 13.54 -13.78 0.09
CA GLY A 28 12.68 -13.40 -1.01
C GLY A 28 13.43 -12.70 -2.14
N GLY A 29 12.69 -12.29 -3.15
CA GLY A 29 13.23 -11.56 -4.27
C GLY A 29 12.14 -11.04 -5.20
N ASP A 30 12.53 -10.07 -6.03
CA ASP A 30 11.65 -9.33 -6.91
C ASP A 30 12.17 -9.29 -8.34
N TYR A 31 11.24 -9.35 -9.28
CA TYR A 31 11.48 -9.15 -10.71
C TYR A 31 10.45 -8.17 -11.26
N TYR A 32 10.89 -6.95 -11.58
CA TYR A 32 10.06 -5.94 -12.21
C TYR A 32 10.30 -5.86 -13.72
N ASP A 33 9.22 -5.94 -14.51
CA ASP A 33 9.21 -5.65 -15.94
C ASP A 33 8.53 -4.31 -16.21
N SER A 34 9.33 -3.31 -16.56
CA SER A 34 8.87 -1.95 -16.88
C SER A 34 8.02 -1.88 -18.14
N THR A 35 8.11 -2.85 -19.05
CA THR A 35 7.33 -2.85 -20.30
C THR A 35 5.87 -3.20 -20.02
N SER A 36 5.65 -4.19 -19.16
CA SER A 36 4.31 -4.67 -18.79
C SER A 36 3.77 -4.03 -17.51
N ASN A 37 4.58 -3.23 -16.80
CA ASN A 37 4.29 -2.71 -15.46
C ASN A 37 3.85 -3.85 -14.51
N THR A 38 4.69 -4.88 -14.44
CA THR A 38 4.44 -6.04 -13.58
C THR A 38 5.62 -6.33 -12.67
N LEU A 39 5.31 -6.73 -11.44
CA LEU A 39 6.27 -7.16 -10.44
C LEU A 39 5.94 -8.58 -10.04
N VAL A 40 6.88 -9.50 -10.18
CA VAL A 40 6.81 -10.80 -9.48
C VAL A 40 7.59 -10.67 -8.18
N SER A 41 6.88 -10.76 -7.05
CA SER A 41 7.49 -10.77 -5.73
C SER A 41 7.42 -12.16 -5.13
N THR A 42 8.52 -12.60 -4.53
CA THR A 42 8.64 -13.92 -3.91
C THR A 42 9.09 -13.79 -2.47
N GLY A 43 8.60 -14.66 -1.60
CA GLY A 43 8.89 -14.57 -0.18
C GLY A 43 8.56 -15.84 0.60
N ALA A 44 9.28 -16.04 1.69
CA ALA A 44 8.98 -17.03 2.72
C ALA A 44 8.51 -16.35 4.00
N GLY A 45 8.20 -17.15 5.02
CA GLY A 45 7.81 -16.62 6.34
C GLY A 45 6.30 -16.47 6.51
N HIS A 46 5.92 -15.74 7.55
CA HIS A 46 4.56 -15.55 8.00
C HIS A 46 4.37 -14.17 8.64
N ILE A 47 3.24 -13.53 8.36
CA ILE A 47 2.80 -12.30 9.02
C ILE A 47 1.66 -12.62 10.00
N GLY A 48 1.83 -12.21 11.26
CA GLY A 48 0.79 -12.32 12.29
C GLY A 48 0.80 -13.60 13.12
N ILE A 49 -0.40 -14.12 13.40
CA ILE A 49 -0.61 -15.22 14.36
C ILE A 49 -0.44 -16.56 13.66
N LEU A 50 0.43 -17.40 14.22
CA LEU A 50 0.67 -18.75 13.72
C LEU A 50 -0.60 -19.60 13.85
N ASN A 51 -1.00 -20.24 12.75
CA ASN A 51 -2.21 -21.05 12.68
C ASN A 51 -2.20 -22.24 13.67
N THR A 52 -1.03 -22.83 13.93
CA THR A 52 -0.90 -24.02 14.79
C THR A 52 -0.85 -23.72 16.29
N SER A 53 -0.28 -22.58 16.68
CA SER A 53 0.01 -22.29 18.10
C SER A 53 -0.77 -21.12 18.67
N SER A 54 -1.47 -20.36 17.84
CA SER A 54 -2.13 -19.10 18.20
C SER A 54 -1.20 -18.07 18.86
N ASN A 55 0.10 -18.27 18.75
CA ASN A 55 1.12 -17.34 19.19
C ASN A 55 1.48 -16.41 18.04
N GLN A 56 1.82 -15.18 18.38
CA GLN A 56 2.35 -14.23 17.41
C GLN A 56 3.88 -14.19 17.50
N ALA A 57 4.52 -14.62 16.43
CA ALA A 57 5.95 -14.42 16.22
C ALA A 57 6.21 -13.00 15.68
N PRO A 58 7.45 -12.49 15.75
CA PRO A 58 7.86 -11.36 14.92
C PRO A 58 7.56 -11.65 13.45
N ASP A 59 7.09 -10.64 12.72
CA ASP A 59 6.72 -10.80 11.32
C ASP A 59 7.94 -11.23 10.49
N ALA A 60 7.76 -12.22 9.62
CA ALA A 60 8.80 -12.71 8.72
C ALA A 60 8.26 -12.73 7.29
N PHE A 61 8.73 -11.87 6.39
CA PHE A 61 8.20 -11.81 5.02
C PHE A 61 9.12 -11.03 4.09
N HIS A 62 8.90 -11.13 2.78
CA HIS A 62 9.60 -10.29 1.80
C HIS A 62 8.86 -8.99 1.54
N PHE A 63 9.57 -7.85 1.60
CA PHE A 63 9.00 -6.52 1.45
C PHE A 63 9.74 -5.71 0.37
N ASN A 64 9.01 -5.37 -0.68
CA ASN A 64 9.43 -4.48 -1.74
C ASN A 64 8.78 -3.11 -1.54
N TYR A 65 9.54 -2.07 -1.20
CA TYR A 65 8.98 -0.86 -0.61
C TYR A 65 9.65 0.44 -1.04
N LYS A 66 8.92 1.54 -0.85
CA LYS A 66 9.41 2.90 -0.99
C LYS A 66 9.07 3.71 0.27
N GLU A 67 10.00 4.57 0.69
CA GLU A 67 9.70 5.60 1.69
C GLU A 67 8.86 6.72 1.07
N ILE A 68 7.78 7.09 1.74
CA ILE A 68 6.83 8.09 1.26
C ILE A 68 6.35 8.99 2.41
N SER A 69 6.17 10.28 2.13
CA SER A 69 5.69 11.26 3.10
C SER A 69 4.34 11.83 2.72
N GLY A 70 3.48 12.02 3.71
CA GLY A 70 2.15 12.63 3.57
C GLY A 70 1.14 11.75 2.86
N ASN A 71 0.17 12.37 2.19
CA ASN A 71 -0.94 11.65 1.55
C ASN A 71 -0.52 10.86 0.32
N PHE A 72 -1.14 9.69 0.15
CA PHE A 72 -0.89 8.85 -1.01
C PHE A 72 -2.06 7.92 -1.30
N THR A 73 -2.12 7.43 -2.52
CA THR A 73 -2.90 6.27 -2.93
C THR A 73 -1.99 5.28 -3.63
N PHE A 74 -1.96 4.05 -3.12
CA PHE A 74 -1.23 2.94 -3.71
C PHE A 74 -2.20 1.85 -4.13
N THR A 75 -2.17 1.49 -5.41
CA THR A 75 -3.08 0.54 -6.04
C THR A 75 -2.29 -0.51 -6.82
N ALA A 76 -2.71 -1.76 -6.72
CA ALA A 76 -2.20 -2.83 -7.57
C ALA A 76 -3.23 -3.95 -7.70
N LYS A 77 -3.19 -4.62 -8.84
CA LYS A 77 -3.81 -5.93 -9.05
C LYS A 77 -2.91 -7.01 -8.47
N ILE A 78 -3.50 -8.00 -7.81
CA ILE A 78 -2.79 -9.07 -7.10
C ILE A 78 -3.23 -10.43 -7.67
N ASP A 79 -2.26 -11.22 -8.11
CA ASP A 79 -2.48 -12.61 -8.51
C ASP A 79 -1.42 -13.55 -7.91
N ASN A 80 -1.85 -14.50 -7.10
CA ASN A 80 -0.97 -15.54 -6.57
C ASN A 80 -0.67 -16.57 -7.64
N LEU A 81 0.60 -16.90 -7.84
CA LEU A 81 1.03 -17.92 -8.79
C LEU A 81 0.69 -19.34 -8.28
N ALA A 82 0.58 -19.53 -6.97
CA ALA A 82 0.17 -20.78 -6.36
C ALA A 82 -0.59 -20.58 -5.04
N LYS A 83 -1.53 -21.49 -4.76
CA LYS A 83 -2.08 -21.69 -3.41
C LYS A 83 -1.14 -22.62 -2.64
N LEU A 84 -0.55 -22.16 -1.55
CA LEU A 84 0.31 -22.98 -0.68
C LEU A 84 -0.44 -23.43 0.58
N ASP A 85 -1.01 -22.49 1.34
CA ASP A 85 -1.66 -22.82 2.61
C ASP A 85 -2.73 -21.81 3.05
N TYR A 86 -3.44 -22.18 4.12
CA TYR A 86 -4.33 -21.33 4.89
C TYR A 86 -3.59 -20.09 5.41
N MET A 87 -4.18 -18.93 5.15
CA MET A 87 -3.70 -17.61 5.55
C MET A 87 -2.34 -17.21 4.98
N GLN A 88 -1.93 -17.73 3.81
CA GLN A 88 -0.86 -17.09 3.04
C GLN A 88 -1.28 -15.67 2.64
N GLN A 89 -0.39 -14.69 2.75
CA GLN A 89 -0.66 -13.28 2.51
C GLN A 89 0.25 -12.72 1.44
N SER A 90 -0.34 -12.13 0.40
CA SER A 90 0.38 -11.26 -0.51
C SER A 90 -0.44 -10.02 -0.79
N GLY A 91 0.13 -8.83 -0.65
CA GLY A 91 -0.65 -7.62 -0.77
C GLY A 91 0.13 -6.33 -0.71
N LEU A 92 -0.62 -5.24 -0.64
CA LEU A 92 -0.06 -3.93 -0.39
C LEU A 92 -0.02 -3.70 1.11
N MET A 93 1.07 -3.13 1.59
CA MET A 93 1.27 -2.80 2.99
C MET A 93 1.81 -1.38 3.12
N VAL A 94 1.29 -0.63 4.10
CA VAL A 94 1.94 0.55 4.68
C VAL A 94 2.39 0.20 6.09
N ARG A 95 3.63 0.55 6.45
CA ARG A 95 4.21 0.25 7.76
C ARG A 95 5.07 1.40 8.28
N LYS A 96 5.12 1.53 9.61
CA LYS A 96 5.83 2.61 10.31
C LYS A 96 7.35 2.52 10.20
N SER A 97 7.92 1.33 10.33
CA SER A 97 9.37 1.07 10.31
C SER A 97 9.66 -0.31 9.75
N LEU A 98 10.91 -0.66 9.47
CA LEU A 98 11.29 -2.03 9.06
C LEU A 98 11.40 -3.05 10.22
N ASP A 99 11.03 -2.66 11.45
CA ASP A 99 11.04 -3.56 12.60
C ASP A 99 10.00 -4.69 12.47
N PRO A 100 10.34 -5.96 12.74
CA PRO A 100 9.41 -7.10 12.63
C PRO A 100 8.15 -7.03 13.51
N SER A 101 8.06 -6.07 14.42
CA SER A 101 6.90 -5.82 15.27
C SER A 101 6.19 -4.48 14.97
N SER A 102 6.56 -3.81 13.87
CA SER A 102 6.07 -2.47 13.51
C SER A 102 4.55 -2.39 13.31
N GLU A 103 3.96 -1.26 13.69
CA GLU A 103 2.63 -0.81 13.24
C GLU A 103 2.53 -0.91 11.71
N PHE A 104 1.47 -1.53 11.20
CA PHE A 104 1.21 -1.68 9.76
C PHE A 104 -0.29 -1.83 9.43
N TYR A 105 -0.62 -1.54 8.18
CA TYR A 105 -1.94 -1.74 7.59
C TYR A 105 -1.79 -2.38 6.21
N MET A 106 -2.44 -3.51 5.98
CA MET A 106 -2.27 -4.31 4.77
C MET A 106 -3.62 -4.77 4.21
N SER A 107 -3.75 -4.70 2.90
CA SER A 107 -4.83 -5.33 2.12
C SER A 107 -4.19 -6.40 1.24
N SER A 108 -4.60 -7.65 1.46
CA SER A 108 -3.90 -8.82 0.95
C SER A 108 -4.83 -9.84 0.33
N LEU A 109 -4.35 -10.46 -0.74
CA LEU A 109 -4.90 -11.69 -1.26
C LEU A 109 -4.47 -12.85 -0.36
N THR A 110 -5.45 -13.65 0.02
CA THR A 110 -5.25 -14.81 0.89
C THR A 110 -6.13 -15.99 0.49
N TYR A 111 -5.80 -17.14 1.05
CA TYR A 111 -6.62 -18.34 1.00
C TYR A 111 -7.09 -18.72 2.41
N ILE A 112 -8.39 -18.91 2.59
CA ILE A 112 -9.01 -19.42 3.82
C ILE A 112 -9.67 -20.77 3.58
N LYS A 113 -10.04 -21.48 4.65
CA LYS A 113 -10.97 -22.60 4.57
C LYS A 113 -12.38 -22.04 4.52
N GLY A 114 -13.15 -22.43 3.51
CA GLY A 114 -14.51 -21.90 3.31
C GLY A 114 -15.46 -22.28 4.45
N GLU A 115 -15.29 -23.48 5.01
CA GLU A 115 -16.09 -23.97 6.14
C GLU A 115 -15.97 -23.12 7.42
N ASP A 116 -14.80 -22.51 7.66
CA ASP A 116 -14.57 -21.63 8.84
C ASP A 116 -15.46 -20.37 8.80
N TYR A 117 -16.00 -20.04 7.63
CA TYR A 117 -16.78 -18.83 7.36
C TYR A 117 -18.18 -19.13 6.81
N GLU A 118 -18.71 -20.33 7.08
CA GLU A 118 -20.08 -20.67 6.71
C GLU A 118 -21.09 -19.68 7.33
N GLY A 119 -22.03 -19.20 6.51
CA GLY A 119 -23.01 -18.20 6.93
C GLY A 119 -22.50 -16.75 6.94
N ILE A 120 -21.19 -16.52 6.83
CA ILE A 120 -20.61 -15.19 6.72
C ILE A 120 -20.73 -14.67 5.28
N LYS A 121 -21.09 -13.39 5.16
CA LYS A 121 -21.16 -12.69 3.88
C LYS A 121 -19.92 -11.82 3.67
N ASP A 122 -19.42 -11.84 2.45
CA ASP A 122 -18.39 -10.91 2.00
C ASP A 122 -19.02 -9.53 1.75
N ILE A 123 -18.20 -8.55 1.37
CA ILE A 123 -18.63 -7.17 1.21
C ILE A 123 -19.59 -6.93 0.03
N THR A 124 -19.79 -7.91 -0.86
CA THR A 124 -20.80 -7.84 -1.91
C THR A 124 -22.15 -8.40 -1.45
N GLY A 125 -22.19 -9.08 -0.30
CA GLY A 125 -23.35 -9.83 0.20
C GLY A 125 -23.35 -11.30 -0.21
N ASP A 126 -22.33 -11.76 -0.94
CA ASP A 126 -22.18 -13.16 -1.32
C ASP A 126 -21.57 -13.96 -0.17
N SER A 127 -21.67 -15.30 -0.23
CA SER A 127 -20.93 -16.14 0.72
C SER A 127 -19.42 -15.99 0.48
N VAL A 128 -18.66 -15.90 1.57
CA VAL A 128 -17.20 -15.76 1.54
C VAL A 128 -16.56 -16.88 0.70
N LYS A 129 -15.58 -16.50 -0.14
CA LYS A 129 -14.83 -17.41 -1.00
C LYS A 129 -13.47 -17.75 -0.40
N ALA A 130 -12.99 -18.96 -0.68
CA ALA A 130 -11.69 -19.44 -0.23
C ALA A 130 -10.55 -18.51 -0.65
N LYS A 131 -10.50 -18.08 -1.92
CA LYS A 131 -9.62 -16.99 -2.40
C LYS A 131 -10.34 -15.66 -2.15
N ASN A 132 -9.73 -14.73 -1.46
CA ASN A 132 -10.32 -13.41 -1.19
C ASN A 132 -9.24 -12.35 -1.00
N ILE A 133 -9.64 -11.08 -1.15
CA ILE A 133 -8.90 -9.95 -0.59
C ILE A 133 -9.46 -9.66 0.80
N ARG A 134 -8.61 -9.56 1.81
CA ARG A 134 -8.97 -9.14 3.17
C ARG A 134 -7.98 -8.12 3.71
N THR A 135 -8.29 -7.55 4.86
CA THR A 135 -7.37 -6.67 5.57
C THR A 135 -6.78 -7.36 6.80
N MET A 136 -5.54 -6.97 7.10
CA MET A 136 -4.87 -7.28 8.36
C MET A 136 -4.08 -6.06 8.84
N VAL A 137 -4.02 -5.88 10.15
CA VAL A 137 -3.43 -4.69 10.74
C VAL A 137 -2.68 -4.99 12.04
N ARG A 138 -1.65 -4.21 12.30
CA ARG A 138 -1.07 -4.02 13.63
C ARG A 138 -1.19 -2.54 13.96
N THR A 139 -2.01 -2.18 14.95
CA THR A 139 -2.38 -0.78 15.22
C THR A 139 -1.36 0.01 16.03
N ALA A 140 -0.33 -0.64 16.57
CA ALA A 140 0.83 -0.02 17.21
C ALA A 140 1.99 -1.03 17.22
N ASP A 141 3.22 -0.56 17.38
CA ASP A 141 4.39 -1.44 17.50
C ASP A 141 4.19 -2.45 18.64
N GLY A 142 4.52 -3.72 18.39
CA GLY A 142 4.40 -4.80 19.37
C GLY A 142 3.00 -5.37 19.58
N ASN A 143 1.93 -4.69 19.13
CA ASN A 143 0.56 -5.21 19.28
C ASN A 143 0.35 -6.50 18.49
N SER A 144 -0.69 -7.25 18.86
CA SER A 144 -1.10 -8.41 18.08
C SER A 144 -1.72 -8.02 16.73
N VAL A 145 -1.38 -8.75 15.67
CA VAL A 145 -1.99 -8.60 14.35
C VAL A 145 -3.46 -9.00 14.44
N GLN A 146 -4.32 -8.13 13.95
CA GLN A 146 -5.77 -8.35 13.87
C GLN A 146 -6.17 -8.58 12.43
N TYR A 147 -7.14 -9.46 12.24
CA TYR A 147 -7.79 -9.68 10.95
C TYR A 147 -9.23 -9.20 11.04
N THR A 148 -9.73 -8.54 9.99
CA THR A 148 -11.15 -8.19 9.92
C THR A 148 -11.92 -9.26 9.15
N ASN A 149 -13.24 -9.26 9.35
CA ASN A 149 -14.18 -10.06 8.56
C ASN A 149 -14.65 -9.31 7.29
N ASN A 150 -14.09 -8.13 7.01
CA ASN A 150 -14.33 -7.43 5.76
C ASN A 150 -13.47 -8.12 4.69
N MET A 151 -14.13 -8.95 3.89
CA MET A 151 -13.51 -9.76 2.84
C MET A 151 -14.20 -9.49 1.50
N LEU A 152 -13.46 -9.55 0.40
CA LEU A 152 -14.01 -9.54 -0.95
C LEU A 152 -13.65 -10.86 -1.64
N GLY A 153 -14.65 -11.70 -1.87
CA GLY A 153 -14.45 -13.02 -2.45
C GLY A 153 -13.97 -12.93 -3.91
N VAL A 154 -12.80 -13.51 -4.20
CA VAL A 154 -12.26 -13.60 -5.54
C VAL A 154 -12.69 -14.95 -6.14
N PRO A 155 -13.46 -14.98 -7.25
CA PRO A 155 -13.84 -16.22 -7.89
C PRO A 155 -12.61 -17.01 -8.36
N VAL A 156 -12.64 -18.34 -8.19
CA VAL A 156 -11.68 -19.23 -8.82
C VAL A 156 -12.34 -19.80 -10.07
N VAL A 157 -11.97 -19.24 -11.21
CA VAL A 157 -12.49 -19.63 -12.53
C VAL A 157 -11.33 -20.05 -13.44
N ARG A 158 -11.65 -20.61 -14.61
CA ARG A 158 -10.62 -20.92 -15.62
C ARG A 158 -9.89 -19.66 -16.06
N VAL A 159 -8.65 -19.81 -16.52
CA VAL A 159 -7.74 -18.68 -16.84
C VAL A 159 -8.29 -17.72 -17.91
N ASP A 160 -9.19 -18.20 -18.76
CA ASP A 160 -9.89 -17.43 -19.80
C ASP A 160 -11.11 -16.66 -19.29
N LEU A 161 -11.47 -16.81 -18.01
CA LEU A 161 -12.61 -16.16 -17.39
C LEU A 161 -12.14 -15.17 -16.32
N THR A 162 -12.79 -14.00 -16.27
CA THR A 162 -12.53 -12.94 -15.29
C THR A 162 -13.78 -12.65 -14.46
N PRO A 163 -13.66 -12.25 -13.19
CA PRO A 163 -12.42 -12.02 -12.46
C PRO A 163 -11.89 -13.32 -11.80
N ASN A 164 -10.58 -13.58 -11.92
CA ASN A 164 -9.88 -14.65 -11.20
C ASN A 164 -8.77 -14.12 -10.26
N HIS A 165 -8.72 -12.81 -10.10
CA HIS A 165 -7.70 -12.02 -9.40
C HIS A 165 -8.39 -10.89 -8.62
N GLY A 166 -7.72 -10.34 -7.63
CA GLY A 166 -8.22 -9.19 -6.86
C GLY A 166 -7.37 -7.95 -7.07
N TRP A 167 -7.89 -6.82 -6.64
CA TRP A 167 -7.16 -5.56 -6.54
C TRP A 167 -7.16 -5.11 -5.08
N ALA A 168 -6.06 -4.52 -4.66
CA ALA A 168 -5.94 -3.84 -3.38
C ALA A 168 -5.62 -2.36 -3.61
N ARG A 169 -6.09 -1.52 -2.68
CA ARG A 169 -5.71 -0.12 -2.60
C ARG A 169 -5.53 0.31 -1.16
N ILE A 170 -4.48 1.08 -0.91
CA ILE A 170 -4.22 1.79 0.35
C ILE A 170 -4.26 3.27 0.05
N ALA A 171 -5.06 4.03 0.78
CA ALA A 171 -5.06 5.49 0.72
C ALA A 171 -4.76 6.09 2.08
N ARG A 172 -3.82 7.04 2.14
CA ARG A 172 -3.54 7.87 3.31
C ARG A 172 -4.07 9.28 3.08
N ASN A 173 -4.87 9.77 4.04
CA ASN A 173 -5.32 11.16 4.14
C ASN A 173 -5.12 11.67 5.58
N GLY A 174 -4.13 12.53 5.80
CA GLY A 174 -3.60 12.90 7.10
C GLY A 174 -3.19 11.67 7.92
N ASN A 175 -3.83 11.47 9.06
CA ASN A 175 -3.62 10.32 9.94
C ASN A 175 -4.58 9.17 9.68
N THR A 176 -5.34 9.21 8.59
CA THR A 176 -6.32 8.18 8.25
C THR A 176 -5.78 7.27 7.15
N ILE A 177 -5.79 5.96 7.39
CA ILE A 177 -5.54 4.93 6.37
C ILE A 177 -6.86 4.29 5.98
N THR A 178 -7.15 4.24 4.69
CA THR A 178 -8.28 3.52 4.11
C THR A 178 -7.77 2.36 3.28
N LEU A 179 -8.24 1.15 3.60
CA LEU A 179 -7.96 -0.07 2.85
C LEU A 179 -9.17 -0.40 1.99
N SER A 180 -8.95 -0.64 0.69
CA SER A 180 -10.00 -0.98 -0.26
C SER A 180 -9.63 -2.20 -1.09
N ALA A 181 -10.65 -2.84 -1.65
CA ALA A 181 -10.50 -3.95 -2.59
C ALA A 181 -11.44 -3.80 -3.79
N SER A 182 -11.07 -4.43 -4.91
CA SER A 182 -11.88 -4.49 -6.11
C SER A 182 -11.68 -5.81 -6.87
N LEU A 183 -12.65 -6.21 -7.69
CA LEU A 183 -12.52 -7.35 -8.61
C LEU A 183 -12.16 -6.90 -10.04
N ASP A 184 -12.43 -5.64 -10.39
CA ASP A 184 -12.31 -5.10 -11.75
C ASP A 184 -11.39 -3.87 -11.86
N GLY A 185 -10.91 -3.33 -10.74
CA GLY A 185 -10.10 -2.11 -10.68
C GLY A 185 -10.92 -0.82 -10.84
N VAL A 186 -12.24 -0.92 -11.04
CA VAL A 186 -13.14 0.22 -11.31
C VAL A 186 -14.11 0.41 -10.15
N LYS A 187 -14.82 -0.64 -9.73
CA LYS A 187 -15.70 -0.60 -8.57
C LYS A 187 -14.92 -0.97 -7.32
N TRP A 188 -14.79 -0.02 -6.41
CA TRP A 188 -14.03 -0.18 -5.17
C TRP A 188 -14.93 -0.32 -3.96
N TYR A 189 -14.62 -1.29 -3.11
CA TYR A 189 -15.23 -1.49 -1.80
C TYR A 189 -14.25 -1.01 -0.74
N THR A 190 -14.69 -0.07 0.11
CA THR A 190 -13.94 0.29 1.32
C THR A 190 -14.06 -0.84 2.31
N MET A 191 -12.95 -1.52 2.60
CA MET A 191 -12.91 -2.65 3.51
C MET A 191 -12.85 -2.15 4.95
N ASP A 192 -11.86 -1.30 5.25
CA ASP A 192 -11.63 -0.77 6.59
C ASP A 192 -10.99 0.62 6.54
N THR A 193 -11.27 1.44 7.56
CA THR A 193 -10.68 2.76 7.75
C THR A 193 -10.15 2.88 9.18
N TYR A 194 -8.91 3.35 9.32
CA TYR A 194 -8.22 3.47 10.60
C TYR A 194 -7.71 4.88 10.79
N LYS A 195 -7.94 5.44 11.99
CA LYS A 195 -7.10 6.53 12.51
C LYS A 195 -5.82 5.91 13.04
N THR A 196 -4.68 6.45 12.65
CA THR A 196 -3.37 5.84 12.87
C THR A 196 -2.45 6.78 13.63
N THR A 197 -1.38 6.22 14.20
CA THR A 197 -0.26 6.97 14.79
C THR A 197 0.99 6.92 13.92
N LEU A 198 0.82 6.55 12.65
CA LEU A 198 1.91 6.50 11.69
C LEU A 198 2.58 7.88 11.57
N PRO A 199 3.92 7.95 11.60
CA PRO A 199 4.65 9.19 11.33
C PRO A 199 4.36 9.72 9.93
N SER A 200 4.76 10.96 9.64
CA SER A 200 4.55 11.58 8.31
C SER A 200 5.21 10.77 7.19
N THR A 201 6.43 10.28 7.42
CA THR A 201 7.14 9.36 6.52
C THR A 201 6.90 7.92 6.92
N VAL A 202 6.50 7.09 5.98
CA VAL A 202 6.22 5.65 6.16
C VAL A 202 6.82 4.84 5.02
N TYR A 203 6.81 3.52 5.16
CA TYR A 203 7.17 2.59 4.11
C TYR A 203 5.89 2.04 3.47
N VAL A 204 5.72 2.21 2.16
CA VAL A 204 4.61 1.64 1.39
C VAL A 204 5.16 0.66 0.36
N GLY A 205 4.53 -0.49 0.20
CA GLY A 205 5.10 -1.53 -0.64
C GLY A 205 4.28 -2.80 -0.78
N PHE A 206 4.89 -3.78 -1.45
CA PHE A 206 4.38 -5.12 -1.64
C PHE A 206 4.95 -6.04 -0.56
N ALA A 207 4.07 -6.70 0.18
CA ALA A 207 4.44 -7.68 1.19
C ALA A 207 4.01 -9.08 0.74
N THR A 208 4.95 -10.03 0.77
CA THR A 208 4.73 -11.42 0.35
C THR A 208 5.23 -12.38 1.42
N ASP A 209 4.31 -13.15 2.02
CA ASP A 209 4.61 -14.27 2.92
C ASP A 209 4.25 -15.62 2.26
N ALA A 210 4.55 -16.74 2.95
CA ALA A 210 4.18 -18.07 2.49
C ALA A 210 3.38 -18.88 3.52
N ALA A 211 2.74 -18.22 4.51
CA ALA A 211 2.16 -18.87 5.68
C ALA A 211 3.08 -19.96 6.29
N GLN A 212 4.35 -19.61 6.47
CA GLN A 212 5.34 -20.47 7.10
C GLN A 212 5.04 -20.61 8.59
N ASP A 213 4.36 -21.69 8.94
CA ASP A 213 4.15 -22.07 10.34
C ASP A 213 5.39 -22.80 10.90
N THR A 214 5.22 -23.53 12.01
CA THR A 214 6.25 -24.29 12.74
C THR A 214 6.88 -25.46 11.96
N THR A 215 6.38 -25.77 10.76
CA THR A 215 6.95 -26.84 9.92
C THR A 215 8.41 -26.59 9.54
N SER A 216 9.20 -27.66 9.43
CA SER A 216 10.58 -27.61 8.96
C SER A 216 10.71 -27.44 7.45
N ILE A 217 9.65 -27.78 6.69
CA ILE A 217 9.62 -27.56 5.24
C ILE A 217 9.46 -26.07 4.99
N VAL A 218 10.38 -25.49 4.22
CA VAL A 218 10.32 -24.09 3.83
C VAL A 218 9.31 -23.93 2.70
N LYS A 219 8.30 -23.10 2.91
CA LYS A 219 7.36 -22.65 1.89
C LYS A 219 7.88 -21.38 1.23
N TYR A 220 7.63 -21.26 -0.07
CA TYR A 220 8.08 -20.13 -0.87
C TYR A 220 6.97 -19.70 -1.81
N ASN A 221 6.43 -18.51 -1.58
CA ASN A 221 5.32 -17.95 -2.34
C ASN A 221 5.83 -17.07 -3.48
N GLY A 222 5.07 -17.04 -4.58
CA GLY A 222 5.28 -16.14 -5.69
C GLY A 222 3.97 -15.44 -6.05
N THR A 223 4.02 -14.11 -6.15
CA THR A 223 2.86 -13.27 -6.44
C THR A 223 3.19 -12.33 -7.57
N LEU A 224 2.30 -12.28 -8.57
CA LEU A 224 2.31 -11.28 -9.62
C LEU A 224 1.48 -10.08 -9.19
N PHE A 225 2.10 -8.93 -9.15
CA PHE A 225 1.44 -7.63 -9.08
C PHE A 225 1.46 -6.99 -10.47
N SER A 226 0.36 -6.39 -10.86
CA SER A 226 0.23 -5.68 -12.14
C SER A 226 -0.64 -4.44 -11.99
N ASN A 227 -0.62 -3.57 -13.00
CA ASN A 227 -1.32 -2.28 -12.93
C ASN A 227 -0.95 -1.50 -11.67
N ILE A 228 0.36 -1.44 -11.41
CA ILE A 228 0.92 -0.81 -10.22
C ILE A 228 0.84 0.70 -10.40
N GLU A 229 0.20 1.37 -9.45
CA GLU A 229 0.04 2.81 -9.41
C GLU A 229 0.28 3.30 -7.98
N LEU A 230 1.35 4.08 -7.79
CA LEU A 230 1.57 4.86 -6.57
C LEU A 230 1.44 6.33 -6.94
N SER A 231 0.34 6.95 -6.56
CA SER A 231 0.21 8.40 -6.56
C SER A 231 0.48 8.91 -5.16
N ASN A 232 1.42 9.82 -5.03
CA ASN A 232 1.43 10.68 -3.87
C ASN A 232 0.27 11.67 -4.10
N GLY A 233 -0.63 11.84 -3.13
CA GLY A 233 -1.48 13.04 -3.08
C GLY A 233 -0.65 14.25 -2.60
N ASN A 234 0.63 14.22 -2.91
CA ASN A 234 1.67 15.03 -2.32
C ASN A 234 2.79 15.14 -3.37
N SER A 235 2.68 16.15 -4.22
CA SER A 235 3.83 16.64 -4.98
C SER A 235 4.91 17.25 -4.07
N GLY A 236 4.65 17.32 -2.75
CA GLY A 236 5.43 18.04 -1.78
C GLY A 236 5.10 19.53 -1.82
N LYS A 237 6.11 20.37 -1.51
CA LYS A 237 6.03 21.83 -1.65
C LYS A 237 5.37 22.21 -2.97
N GLY A 238 4.35 23.07 -2.89
CA GLY A 238 3.62 23.64 -4.01
C GLY A 238 2.27 22.98 -4.33
N ASP A 239 2.01 21.78 -3.83
CA ASP A 239 0.72 21.08 -3.96
C ASP A 239 -0.17 21.44 -2.76
N ALA A 240 -0.71 22.66 -2.83
CA ALA A 240 -1.47 23.28 -1.75
C ALA A 240 -2.84 22.64 -1.52
N ASN A 241 -3.38 21.94 -2.52
CA ASN A 241 -4.67 21.25 -2.41
C ASN A 241 -4.53 19.75 -2.06
N CYS A 242 -3.31 19.22 -2.04
CA CYS A 242 -2.97 17.83 -1.75
C CYS A 242 -3.62 16.83 -2.72
N ASP A 243 -3.75 17.19 -4.00
CA ASP A 243 -4.32 16.33 -5.04
C ASP A 243 -3.26 15.52 -5.81
N GLY A 244 -1.97 15.75 -5.52
CA GLY A 244 -0.86 15.07 -6.16
C GLY A 244 -0.34 15.77 -7.41
N LYS A 245 -0.77 17.01 -7.68
CA LYS A 245 -0.26 17.85 -8.77
C LYS A 245 0.11 19.23 -8.24
N VAL A 246 1.04 19.88 -8.93
CA VAL A 246 1.29 21.32 -8.77
C VAL A 246 0.73 22.02 -10.00
N ASP A 247 -0.47 22.56 -9.88
CA ASP A 247 -1.19 23.22 -10.96
C ASP A 247 -1.84 24.56 -10.53
N ILE A 248 -2.65 25.14 -11.42
CA ILE A 248 -3.23 26.45 -11.18
C ILE A 248 -4.21 26.47 -9.99
N THR A 249 -4.77 25.33 -9.61
CA THR A 249 -5.69 25.22 -8.49
C THR A 249 -4.95 25.37 -7.15
N ASP A 250 -3.68 24.99 -7.08
CA ASP A 250 -2.82 25.27 -5.93
C ASP A 250 -2.57 26.76 -5.78
N VAL A 251 -2.21 27.43 -6.88
CA VAL A 251 -2.00 28.89 -6.90
C VAL A 251 -3.25 29.62 -6.40
N GLN A 252 -4.44 29.20 -6.87
CA GLN A 252 -5.72 29.77 -6.42
C GLN A 252 -5.95 29.57 -4.93
N LYS A 253 -5.68 28.37 -4.42
CA LYS A 253 -5.86 28.04 -3.01
C LYS A 253 -4.94 28.86 -2.10
N VAL A 254 -3.65 28.92 -2.42
CA VAL A 254 -2.69 29.74 -1.66
C VAL A 254 -3.03 31.22 -1.75
N LEU A 255 -3.43 31.71 -2.93
CA LEU A 255 -3.84 33.11 -3.10
C LEU A 255 -5.07 33.45 -2.24
N ASN A 256 -6.09 32.59 -2.23
CA ASN A 256 -7.28 32.79 -1.40
C ASN A 256 -6.92 32.83 0.09
N TYR A 257 -6.03 31.94 0.54
CA TYR A 257 -5.54 31.94 1.91
C TYR A 257 -4.78 33.21 2.26
N VAL A 258 -3.90 33.69 1.38
CA VAL A 258 -3.15 34.95 1.58
C VAL A 258 -4.10 36.16 1.63
N LEU A 259 -5.14 36.18 0.79
CA LEU A 259 -6.10 37.29 0.72
C LEU A 259 -7.14 37.25 1.85
N SER A 260 -7.47 36.07 2.36
CA SER A 260 -8.55 35.88 3.34
C SER A 260 -8.29 34.63 4.22
N PRO A 261 -7.29 34.69 5.12
CA PRO A 261 -6.89 33.54 5.93
C PRO A 261 -7.96 33.15 6.97
N GLU A 262 -8.79 34.09 7.41
CA GLU A 262 -9.85 33.84 8.40
C GLU A 262 -11.04 33.03 7.85
N THR A 263 -11.20 32.99 6.52
CA THR A 263 -12.30 32.30 5.84
C THR A 263 -11.85 31.13 4.97
N THR A 264 -10.54 31.02 4.72
CA THR A 264 -9.95 29.93 3.94
C THR A 264 -9.49 28.82 4.89
N ASN A 265 -10.34 27.82 5.12
CA ASN A 265 -9.95 26.65 5.89
C ASN A 265 -8.90 25.84 5.13
N MET A 266 -7.69 25.76 5.67
CA MET A 266 -6.63 24.88 5.19
C MET A 266 -6.20 23.93 6.31
N THR A 267 -5.89 22.68 5.95
CA THR A 267 -5.30 21.69 6.86
C THR A 267 -3.84 22.04 7.17
N SER A 268 -3.26 21.42 8.19
CA SER A 268 -1.83 21.62 8.52
C SER A 268 -0.90 21.21 7.37
N GLU A 269 -1.25 20.16 6.63
CA GLU A 269 -0.48 19.68 5.47
C GLU A 269 -0.61 20.64 4.28
N GLU A 270 -1.81 21.14 4.01
CA GLU A 270 -2.02 22.16 2.98
C GLU A 270 -1.24 23.44 3.29
N ILE A 271 -1.16 23.83 4.57
CA ILE A 271 -0.34 24.97 5.02
C ILE A 271 1.15 24.69 4.81
N GLU A 272 1.62 23.49 5.14
CA GLU A 272 3.00 23.06 4.95
C GLU A 272 3.41 23.06 3.48
N ASN A 273 2.58 22.45 2.62
CA ASN A 273 2.82 22.40 1.17
C ASN A 273 2.77 23.78 0.52
N SER A 274 1.91 24.67 1.02
CA SER A 274 1.81 26.05 0.53
C SER A 274 3.00 26.93 0.91
N ASN A 275 3.79 26.54 1.92
CA ASN A 275 4.95 27.29 2.38
C ASN A 275 6.22 26.86 1.63
N VAL A 276 6.28 27.22 0.35
CA VAL A 276 7.39 26.82 -0.52
C VAL A 276 8.67 27.59 -0.23
N THR A 277 8.56 28.83 0.27
CA THR A 277 9.70 29.70 0.57
C THR A 277 10.39 29.40 1.91
N GLY A 278 9.75 28.62 2.79
CA GLY A 278 10.30 28.22 4.08
C GLY A 278 10.41 29.35 5.11
N ASN A 279 9.74 30.48 4.88
CA ASN A 279 9.50 31.47 5.92
C ASN A 279 8.39 30.93 6.85
N ASN A 280 8.33 31.28 8.13
CA ASN A 280 7.31 30.70 9.04
C ASN A 280 5.86 31.18 8.75
N LYS A 281 5.54 31.65 7.52
CA LYS A 281 4.26 32.23 7.13
C LYS A 281 4.01 32.11 5.63
N ILE A 282 2.84 31.66 5.21
CA ILE A 282 2.42 31.71 3.80
C ILE A 282 2.17 33.16 3.37
N THR A 283 2.78 33.57 2.26
CA THR A 283 2.71 34.93 1.71
C THR A 283 2.45 34.91 0.20
N SER A 284 2.28 36.09 -0.40
CA SER A 284 2.20 36.23 -1.87
C SER A 284 3.48 35.77 -2.60
N VAL A 285 4.61 35.64 -1.90
CA VAL A 285 5.84 35.09 -2.47
C VAL A 285 5.67 33.61 -2.75
N ASP A 286 5.04 32.88 -1.84
CA ASP A 286 4.76 31.45 -2.03
C ASP A 286 3.82 31.22 -3.22
N VAL A 287 2.78 32.05 -3.35
CA VAL A 287 1.88 32.05 -4.53
C VAL A 287 2.68 32.21 -5.83
N THR A 288 3.68 33.10 -5.82
CA THR A 288 4.49 33.40 -7.01
C THR A 288 5.43 32.26 -7.35
N GLU A 289 6.07 31.62 -6.36
CA GLU A 289 6.93 30.47 -6.62
C GLU A 289 6.14 29.25 -7.13
N ILE A 290 4.95 29.00 -6.59
CA ILE A 290 4.06 27.94 -7.09
C ILE A 290 3.64 28.24 -8.52
N LEU A 291 3.22 29.48 -8.81
CA LEU A 291 2.88 29.89 -10.17
C LEU A 291 4.07 29.73 -11.12
N GLN A 292 5.29 30.01 -10.67
CA GLN A 292 6.50 29.82 -11.48
C GLN A 292 6.71 28.34 -11.83
N LYS A 293 6.49 27.42 -10.87
CA LYS A 293 6.53 25.97 -11.13
C LYS A 293 5.46 25.52 -12.12
N VAL A 294 4.27 26.09 -12.03
CA VAL A 294 3.15 25.80 -12.94
C VAL A 294 3.45 26.27 -14.37
N LEU A 295 4.08 27.44 -14.53
CA LEU A 295 4.42 28.00 -15.83
C LEU A 295 5.69 27.40 -16.45
N ASP A 296 6.61 26.94 -15.61
CA ASP A 296 7.87 26.32 -16.01
C ASP A 296 8.11 25.05 -15.17
N SER A 297 7.85 23.90 -15.77
CA SER A 297 8.00 22.61 -15.10
C SER A 297 9.44 22.30 -14.69
N SER A 298 10.44 22.98 -15.28
CA SER A 298 11.86 22.83 -14.91
C SER A 298 12.26 23.63 -13.67
N TYR A 299 11.42 24.56 -13.22
CA TYR A 299 11.67 25.34 -12.00
C TYR A 299 11.72 24.43 -10.77
N GLU A 300 12.60 24.74 -9.82
CA GLU A 300 12.69 24.07 -8.53
C GLU A 300 12.51 25.08 -7.40
N PHE A 301 11.71 24.73 -6.39
CA PHE A 301 11.54 25.56 -5.20
C PHE A 301 12.87 25.71 -4.48
N LYS A 302 13.15 26.92 -3.99
CA LYS A 302 14.38 27.18 -3.24
C LYS A 302 14.30 26.50 -1.87
N THR A 303 15.18 25.53 -1.64
CA THR A 303 15.42 24.98 -0.31
C THR A 303 16.42 25.87 0.44
N LYS A 304 16.11 26.21 1.69
CA LYS A 304 17.04 26.82 2.63
C LYS A 304 17.36 25.82 3.72
#